data_AF-X0SES8-F1
#
_entry.id   AF-X0SES8-F1
#
_cell.length_a   1.000
_cell.length_b   1.000
_cell.length_c   1.000
_cell.angle_alpha   90.00
_cell.angle_beta   90.00
_cell.angle_gamma   90.00
#
_symmetry.space_group_name_H-M   'P 1'
#
loop_
_entity.id
_entity.type
_entity.pdbx_description
1 polymer ?
#
loop_
_entity_poly.entity_id
_entity_poly.type
_entity_poly.pdbx_seq_one_letter_code
_entity_poly.pdbx_strand_id
1 'polypeptide(L)'
;MKTLSLCIAAALGLSACAGGMTGNTGQNNNVNGIVTQYPVETAMLNIYTKQRSDKLVAVVGSQSVSAEIQVTPKGSMVFNNKSVQGTEINTINKMNNQITNQSVAINYFTLNPLIFHGFTDGTGKYSLSNQTTTIPKMATVGASSKLLTENVYADSSMRNKIGTYNQDWSLSRDTNNTAWFCIETSSNLLLSFDPAGTSSECYKINAKGDILASKVTLSQPSSNGSSKTVTLNSQ
;
A
#
# COMPACT_ATOMS: atom_id res chain seq x y z
N MET A 1 36.70 15.97 33.47
CA MET A 1 35.51 16.82 33.64
C MET A 1 35.03 17.27 32.28
N LYS A 2 33.71 17.25 32.08
CA LYS A 2 32.97 17.60 30.86
C LYS A 2 33.20 19.06 30.46
N THR A 3 33.14 19.35 29.16
CA THR A 3 32.33 20.44 28.62
C THR A 3 31.89 20.13 27.18
N LEU A 4 30.58 20.10 26.99
CA LEU A 4 29.89 20.10 25.71
C LEU A 4 30.02 21.48 25.06
N SER A 5 30.12 21.53 23.73
CA SER A 5 29.75 22.71 22.95
C SER A 5 28.49 22.43 22.13
N LEU A 6 27.41 23.08 22.55
CA LEU A 6 26.20 23.33 21.76
C LEU A 6 26.50 24.44 20.74
N CYS A 7 26.12 24.23 19.47
CA CYS A 7 25.81 25.32 18.57
C CYS A 7 24.31 25.26 18.25
N ILE A 8 23.57 26.17 18.88
CA ILE A 8 22.21 26.56 18.50
C ILE A 8 22.37 27.67 17.45
N ALA A 9 21.78 27.48 16.27
CA ALA A 9 21.38 28.57 15.41
C ALA A 9 19.89 28.39 15.12
N ALA A 10 19.08 29.27 15.72
CA ALA A 10 17.67 29.42 15.48
C ALA A 10 17.43 30.77 14.80
N ALA A 11 16.68 30.77 13.71
CA ALA A 11 15.75 31.82 13.24
C ALA A 11 15.13 31.31 11.92
N LEU A 12 13.90 30.80 11.91
CA LEU A 12 12.60 31.51 11.83
C LEU A 12 12.24 32.05 10.44
N GLY A 13 11.08 31.59 9.94
CA GLY A 13 10.29 32.18 8.84
C GLY A 13 10.05 31.19 7.70
N LEU A 14 8.85 30.83 7.25
CA LEU A 14 7.50 31.32 7.51
C LEU A 14 6.52 30.15 7.36
N SER A 15 5.65 29.99 8.34
CA SER A 15 4.40 29.24 8.27
C SER A 15 3.50 29.85 7.19
N ALA A 16 3.24 29.12 6.11
CA ALA A 16 2.09 29.40 5.27
C ALA A 16 0.84 28.88 6.01
N CYS A 17 0.11 29.81 6.62
CA CYS A 17 -1.26 29.59 7.04
C CYS A 17 -2.06 29.11 5.82
N ALA A 18 -2.67 27.93 5.94
CA ALA A 18 -3.72 27.52 5.03
C ALA A 18 -4.80 28.60 5.05
N GLY A 19 -5.10 29.15 3.87
CA GLY A 19 -6.15 30.14 3.68
C GLY A 19 -7.47 29.64 4.25
N GLY A 20 -8.09 30.51 5.04
CA GLY A 20 -9.38 30.26 5.66
C GLY A 20 -10.48 30.08 4.62
N MET A 21 -11.27 29.03 4.81
CA MET A 21 -12.69 29.06 4.47
C MET A 21 -13.42 29.41 5.76
N THR A 22 -13.76 30.68 5.90
CA THR A 22 -14.75 31.18 6.85
C THR A 22 -16.14 30.74 6.40
N GLY A 23 -16.93 30.25 7.36
CA GLY A 23 -18.39 30.23 7.28
C GLY A 23 -19.03 28.85 7.06
N ASN A 24 -19.11 28.03 8.11
CA ASN A 24 -20.38 27.95 8.83
C ASN A 24 -20.17 27.31 10.20
N THR A 25 -20.48 28.09 11.23
CA THR A 25 -20.71 27.63 12.59
C THR A 25 -21.79 26.55 12.59
N GLY A 26 -21.37 25.30 12.73
CA GLY A 26 -22.21 24.14 12.99
C GLY A 26 -21.46 23.23 13.94
N GLN A 27 -21.19 23.75 15.14
CA GLN A 27 -20.69 22.97 16.27
C GLN A 27 -21.78 21.97 16.64
N ASN A 28 -21.78 20.81 16.00
CA ASN A 28 -22.59 19.69 16.43
C ASN A 28 -21.63 18.68 17.06
N ASN A 29 -21.55 18.72 18.39
CA ASN A 29 -20.95 17.68 19.22
C ASN A 29 -21.81 16.40 19.13
N ASN A 30 -21.95 15.86 17.92
CA ASN A 30 -22.62 14.61 17.71
C ASN A 30 -21.57 13.51 17.81
N VAL A 31 -21.46 12.92 19.00
CA VAL A 31 -20.66 11.71 19.26
C VAL A 31 -21.12 10.52 18.38
N ASN A 32 -22.22 10.70 17.62
CA ASN A 32 -22.78 9.76 16.64
C ASN A 32 -22.59 10.17 15.16
N GLY A 33 -21.68 11.08 14.84
CA GLY A 33 -21.39 11.45 13.44
C GLY A 33 -20.78 10.29 12.66
N ILE A 34 -21.44 9.84 11.59
CA ILE A 34 -20.91 8.81 10.69
C ILE A 34 -20.00 9.48 9.66
N VAL A 35 -18.74 9.08 9.59
CA VAL A 35 -17.83 9.46 8.52
C VAL A 35 -18.26 8.75 7.23
N THR A 36 -18.41 9.53 6.17
CA THR A 36 -18.86 9.06 4.85
C THR A 36 -17.79 9.17 3.78
N GLN A 37 -16.76 10.00 3.99
CA GLN A 37 -15.64 10.18 3.07
C GLN A 37 -14.30 10.04 3.78
N TYR A 38 -13.33 9.47 3.07
CA TYR A 38 -11.98 9.22 3.57
C TYR A 38 -10.92 9.72 2.59
N PRO A 39 -9.75 10.19 3.09
CA PRO A 39 -8.68 10.72 2.24
C PRO A 39 -7.86 9.58 1.61
N VAL A 40 -8.33 9.03 0.48
CA VAL A 40 -7.73 7.84 -0.13
C VAL A 40 -6.34 8.09 -0.74
N GLU A 41 -6.07 9.28 -1.31
CA GLU A 41 -4.71 9.64 -1.74
C GLU A 41 -3.74 9.67 -0.54
N THR A 42 -4.16 10.24 0.60
CA THR A 42 -3.36 10.26 1.83
C THR A 42 -3.13 8.87 2.39
N ALA A 43 -4.16 8.00 2.38
CA ALA A 43 -4.02 6.61 2.78
C ALA A 43 -3.01 5.88 1.89
N MET A 44 -3.11 6.04 0.57
CA MET A 44 -2.17 5.46 -0.39
C MET A 44 -0.74 5.97 -0.14
N LEU A 45 -0.56 7.27 0.03
CA LEU A 45 0.74 7.84 0.38
C LEU A 45 1.28 7.26 1.68
N ASN A 46 0.46 7.12 2.71
CA ASN A 46 0.88 6.54 3.98
C ASN A 46 1.32 5.08 3.86
N ILE A 47 0.77 4.29 2.92
CA ILE A 47 1.19 2.91 2.67
C ILE A 47 2.65 2.84 2.22
N TYR A 48 3.08 3.78 1.37
CA TYR A 48 4.40 3.77 0.75
C TYR A 48 5.40 4.74 1.39
N THR A 49 4.98 5.81 2.06
CA THR A 49 5.90 6.87 2.53
C THR A 49 6.17 6.84 4.02
N LYS A 50 5.39 6.09 4.81
CA LYS A 50 5.64 5.91 6.25
C LYS A 50 6.40 4.61 6.48
N GLN A 51 7.50 4.68 7.21
CA GLN A 51 8.17 3.50 7.72
C GLN A 51 7.21 2.74 8.65
N ARG A 52 7.00 1.46 8.40
CA ARG A 52 6.11 0.60 9.20
C ARG A 52 6.57 -0.84 9.19
N SER A 53 6.21 -1.56 10.25
CA SER A 53 6.32 -3.01 10.34
C SER A 53 4.94 -3.56 10.62
N ASP A 54 4.58 -4.66 9.97
CA ASP A 54 3.31 -5.35 10.19
C ASP A 54 3.54 -6.86 10.22
N LYS A 55 2.76 -7.57 11.03
CA LYS A 55 2.79 -9.03 11.11
C LYS A 55 1.37 -9.54 10.91
N LEU A 56 1.13 -10.11 9.74
CA LEU A 56 -0.15 -10.69 9.39
C LEU A 56 -0.16 -12.17 9.68
N VAL A 57 -1.24 -12.70 10.24
CA VAL A 57 -1.36 -14.13 10.57
C VAL A 57 -2.69 -14.73 10.13
N ALA A 58 -2.65 -16.01 9.81
CA ALA A 58 -3.82 -16.86 9.56
C ALA A 58 -3.57 -18.28 10.07
N VAL A 59 -4.65 -19.03 10.27
CA VAL A 59 -4.59 -20.48 10.51
C VAL A 59 -5.25 -21.17 9.31
N VAL A 60 -4.51 -22.05 8.65
CA VAL A 60 -4.99 -22.85 7.51
C VAL A 60 -4.90 -24.33 7.88
N GLY A 61 -6.05 -24.94 8.16
CA GLY A 61 -6.09 -26.28 8.76
C GLY A 61 -5.43 -26.27 10.14
N SER A 62 -4.38 -27.07 10.34
CA SER A 62 -3.57 -27.09 11.57
C SER A 62 -2.29 -26.26 11.49
N GLN A 63 -2.08 -25.53 10.38
CA GLN A 63 -0.85 -24.76 10.14
C GLN A 63 -1.07 -23.28 10.47
N SER A 64 -0.11 -22.69 11.16
CA SER A 64 -0.02 -21.23 11.34
C SER A 64 0.77 -20.64 10.18
N VAL A 65 0.20 -19.66 9.48
CA VAL A 65 0.85 -18.96 8.38
C VAL A 65 0.96 -17.49 8.74
N SER A 66 2.11 -16.88 8.46
CA SER A 66 2.31 -15.45 8.71
C SER A 66 3.10 -14.75 7.60
N ALA A 67 2.84 -13.47 7.41
CA ALA A 67 3.62 -12.57 6.59
C ALA A 67 4.13 -11.40 7.46
N GLU A 68 5.44 -11.29 7.60
CA GLU A 68 6.09 -10.16 8.25
C GLU A 68 6.50 -9.15 7.18
N ILE A 69 5.93 -7.95 7.22
CA ILE A 69 6.09 -6.90 6.21
C ILE A 69 6.84 -5.74 6.84
N GLN A 70 7.93 -5.33 6.22
CA GLN A 70 8.67 -4.13 6.58
C GLN A 70 8.68 -3.16 5.40
N VAL A 71 8.18 -1.94 5.63
CA VAL A 71 8.19 -0.85 4.66
C VAL A 71 9.24 0.16 5.07
N THR A 72 10.14 0.49 4.14
CA THR A 72 11.26 1.40 4.35
C THR A 72 11.34 2.40 3.20
N PRO A 73 10.95 3.68 3.41
CA PRO A 73 11.15 4.74 2.43
C PRO A 73 12.64 4.91 2.10
N LYS A 74 12.98 5.01 0.81
CA LYS A 74 14.35 5.17 0.31
C LYS A 74 14.66 6.61 -0.11
N GLY A 75 13.63 7.45 -0.23
CA GLY A 75 13.76 8.83 -0.71
C GLY A 75 13.93 8.88 -2.23
N SER A 76 14.62 9.91 -2.71
CA SER A 76 14.80 10.17 -4.15
C SER A 76 15.66 9.11 -4.83
N MET A 77 15.18 8.59 -5.96
CA MET A 77 15.82 7.58 -6.79
C MET A 77 15.64 7.91 -8.27
N VAL A 78 16.31 7.15 -9.14
CA VAL A 78 16.08 7.19 -10.59
C VAL A 78 15.51 5.85 -11.03
N PHE A 79 14.41 5.90 -11.79
CA PHE A 79 13.77 4.71 -12.35
C PHE A 79 13.28 5.00 -13.77
N ASN A 80 13.64 4.15 -14.73
CA ASN A 80 13.30 4.32 -16.14
C ASN A 80 13.58 5.75 -16.66
N ASN A 81 14.77 6.27 -16.35
CA ASN A 81 15.21 7.63 -16.67
C ASN A 81 14.35 8.77 -16.08
N LYS A 82 13.57 8.50 -15.04
CA LYS A 82 12.77 9.50 -14.31
C LYS A 82 13.29 9.66 -12.89
N SER A 83 13.29 10.90 -12.41
CA SER A 83 13.47 11.19 -10.98
C SER A 83 12.18 10.84 -10.23
N VAL A 84 12.28 9.95 -9.25
CA VAL A 84 11.15 9.35 -8.53
C VAL A 84 11.47 9.24 -7.03
N GLN A 85 10.50 8.86 -6.22
CA GLN A 85 10.70 8.32 -4.89
C GLN A 85 10.71 6.79 -4.93
N GLY A 86 11.44 6.17 -4.01
CA GLY A 86 11.46 4.72 -3.84
C GLY A 86 11.03 4.30 -2.45
N THR A 87 10.35 3.16 -2.37
CA THR A 87 10.02 2.50 -1.10
C THR A 87 10.29 1.02 -1.20
N GLU A 88 11.13 0.52 -0.30
CA GLU A 88 11.43 -0.91 -0.17
C GLU A 88 10.37 -1.58 0.71
N ILE A 89 9.84 -2.70 0.21
CA ILE A 89 8.93 -3.59 0.92
C ILE A 89 9.62 -4.95 1.02
N ASN A 90 10.00 -5.32 2.24
CA ASN A 90 10.51 -6.64 2.55
C ASN A 90 9.39 -7.46 3.19
N THR A 91 9.10 -8.63 2.62
CA THR A 91 8.09 -9.56 3.12
C THR A 91 8.74 -10.90 3.43
N ILE A 92 8.59 -11.39 4.66
CA ILE A 92 9.03 -12.71 5.09
C ILE A 92 7.77 -13.55 5.38
N ASN A 93 7.55 -14.56 4.54
CA ASN A 93 6.48 -15.53 4.72
C ASN A 93 6.97 -16.69 5.57
N LYS A 94 6.16 -17.10 6.55
CA LYS A 94 6.44 -18.23 7.44
C LYS A 94 5.27 -19.19 7.50
N MET A 95 5.58 -20.47 7.65
CA MET A 95 4.63 -21.53 7.98
C MET A 95 5.14 -22.27 9.22
N ASN A 96 4.32 -22.36 10.26
CA ASN A 96 4.70 -22.92 11.56
C ASN A 96 6.02 -22.31 12.09
N ASN A 97 6.15 -20.99 11.96
CA ASN A 97 7.32 -20.20 12.34
C ASN A 97 8.62 -20.48 11.55
N GLN A 98 8.57 -21.32 10.51
CA GLN A 98 9.68 -21.54 9.58
C GLN A 98 9.53 -20.65 8.35
N ILE A 99 10.61 -20.00 7.92
CA ILE A 99 10.60 -19.15 6.72
C ILE A 99 10.39 -20.04 5.50
N THR A 100 9.34 -19.76 4.73
CA THR A 100 9.04 -20.45 3.47
C THR A 100 9.46 -19.64 2.26
N ASN A 101 9.40 -18.31 2.37
CA ASN A 101 9.78 -17.39 1.32
C ASN A 101 10.16 -16.03 1.89
N GLN A 102 11.09 -15.36 1.24
CA GLN A 102 11.38 -13.95 1.48
C GLN A 102 11.42 -13.21 0.14
N SER A 103 10.82 -12.04 0.10
CA SER A 103 10.82 -11.17 -1.08
C SER A 103 11.15 -9.74 -0.68
N VAL A 104 12.01 -9.09 -1.45
CA VAL A 104 12.30 -7.66 -1.31
C VAL A 104 11.99 -7.00 -2.63
N ALA A 105 11.13 -5.98 -2.61
CA ALA A 105 10.79 -5.18 -3.77
C ALA A 105 10.93 -3.68 -3.48
N ILE A 106 11.30 -2.89 -4.47
CA ILE A 106 11.30 -1.43 -4.39
C ILE A 106 10.23 -0.91 -5.34
N ASN A 107 9.21 -0.24 -4.79
CA ASN A 107 8.18 0.45 -5.58
C ASN A 107 8.65 1.88 -5.88
N TYR A 108 8.42 2.33 -7.11
CA TYR A 108 8.83 3.65 -7.61
C TYR A 108 7.61 4.50 -7.95
N PHE A 109 7.56 5.72 -7.44
CA PHE A 109 6.43 6.61 -7.61
C PHE A 109 6.84 8.09 -7.53
N THR A 110 6.03 8.98 -8.07
CA THR A 110 6.15 10.44 -7.85
C THR A 110 5.18 10.90 -6.78
N LEU A 111 5.51 12.03 -6.16
CA LEU A 111 4.65 12.73 -5.20
C LEU A 111 4.06 13.95 -5.89
N ASN A 112 2.76 14.22 -5.69
CA ASN A 112 2.06 15.40 -6.19
C ASN A 112 2.13 15.60 -7.72
N PRO A 113 1.34 14.84 -8.52
CA PRO A 113 0.38 13.82 -8.10
C PRO A 113 1.04 12.49 -7.73
N LEU A 114 0.36 11.67 -6.91
CA LEU A 114 0.79 10.29 -6.70
C LEU A 114 0.62 9.48 -7.99
N ILE A 115 1.74 9.13 -8.62
CA ILE A 115 1.78 8.28 -9.82
C ILE A 115 2.80 7.16 -9.60
N PHE A 116 2.35 5.91 -9.74
CA PHE A 116 3.21 4.74 -9.75
C PHE A 116 3.91 4.58 -11.10
N HIS A 117 5.18 4.19 -11.06
CA HIS A 117 6.01 3.99 -12.25
C HIS A 117 6.45 2.54 -12.46
N GLY A 118 6.47 1.73 -11.41
CA GLY A 118 6.82 0.31 -11.45
C GLY A 118 7.50 -0.13 -10.16
N PHE A 119 8.07 -1.32 -10.17
CA PHE A 119 8.92 -1.87 -9.13
C PHE A 119 10.13 -2.60 -9.70
N THR A 120 11.11 -2.85 -8.84
CA THR A 120 12.12 -3.89 -9.02
C THR A 120 12.09 -4.84 -7.83
N ASP A 121 12.54 -6.08 -8.02
CA ASP A 121 12.67 -7.02 -6.92
C ASP A 121 14.07 -7.63 -6.81
N GLY A 122 14.34 -8.31 -5.70
CA GLY A 122 15.61 -8.96 -5.42
C GLY A 122 16.00 -10.10 -6.38
N THR A 123 15.10 -10.51 -7.29
CA THR A 123 15.38 -11.51 -8.33
C THR A 123 15.82 -10.87 -9.65
N GLY A 124 15.77 -9.55 -9.74
CA GLY A 124 16.10 -8.78 -10.94
C GLY A 124 14.88 -8.42 -11.78
N LYS A 125 13.66 -8.83 -11.40
CA LYS A 125 12.45 -8.45 -12.15
C LYS A 125 12.30 -6.95 -12.17
N TYR A 126 11.75 -6.48 -13.28
CA TYR A 126 11.56 -5.07 -13.56
C TYR A 126 10.14 -4.87 -14.07
N SER A 127 9.38 -3.95 -13.49
CA SER A 127 8.02 -3.66 -13.94
C SER A 127 7.84 -2.23 -14.43
N LEU A 128 6.86 -2.02 -15.29
CA LEU A 128 6.39 -0.70 -15.67
C LEU A 128 4.90 -0.58 -15.37
N SER A 129 4.55 0.37 -14.50
CA SER A 129 3.17 0.71 -14.20
C SER A 129 2.62 1.70 -15.23
N ASN A 130 1.40 1.45 -15.68
CA ASN A 130 0.59 2.38 -16.45
C ASN A 130 -0.65 2.76 -15.62
N GLN A 131 -0.51 3.82 -14.83
CA GLN A 131 -1.62 4.38 -14.06
C GLN A 131 -2.48 5.25 -14.98
N THR A 132 -3.70 4.81 -15.23
CA THR A 132 -4.62 5.47 -16.20
C THR A 132 -5.66 6.37 -15.53
N THR A 133 -5.75 6.31 -14.20
CA THR A 133 -6.73 7.05 -13.40
C THR A 133 -6.01 7.85 -12.31
N THR A 134 -6.44 9.10 -12.12
CA THR A 134 -5.98 9.90 -10.97
C THR A 134 -6.58 9.34 -9.69
N ILE A 135 -5.75 9.17 -8.66
CA ILE A 135 -6.22 8.78 -7.33
C ILE A 135 -6.94 9.99 -6.72
N PRO A 136 -8.22 9.88 -6.34
CA PRO A 136 -8.94 11.02 -5.81
C PRO A 136 -8.42 11.38 -4.41
N LYS A 137 -8.42 12.68 -4.07
CA LYS A 137 -8.01 13.12 -2.73
C LYS A 137 -8.89 12.51 -1.63
N MET A 138 -10.20 12.53 -1.85
CA MET A 138 -11.23 11.99 -0.98
C MET A 138 -12.10 11.01 -1.77
N ALA A 139 -12.56 9.93 -1.14
CA ALA A 139 -13.57 9.04 -1.73
C ALA A 139 -14.68 8.74 -0.72
N THR A 140 -15.89 8.56 -1.22
CA THR A 140 -17.05 8.13 -0.41
C THR A 140 -16.97 6.63 -0.18
N VAL A 141 -17.41 6.17 0.99
CA VAL A 141 -17.60 4.73 1.25
C VAL A 141 -18.44 4.09 0.14
N GLY A 142 -17.97 2.94 -0.37
CA GLY A 142 -18.54 2.24 -1.52
C GLY A 142 -17.89 2.60 -2.85
N ALA A 143 -17.04 3.64 -2.90
CA ALA A 143 -16.30 3.98 -4.10
C ALA A 143 -15.22 2.94 -4.41
N SER A 144 -15.03 2.69 -5.71
CA SER A 144 -13.92 1.93 -6.26
C SER A 144 -13.54 2.49 -7.63
N SER A 145 -12.33 2.20 -8.06
CA SER A 145 -11.86 2.53 -9.41
C SER A 145 -10.68 1.63 -9.77
N LYS A 146 -10.41 1.55 -11.08
CA LYS A 146 -9.10 1.12 -11.54
C LYS A 146 -8.00 1.97 -10.92
N LEU A 147 -6.82 1.38 -10.75
CA LEU A 147 -5.61 2.06 -10.32
C LEU A 147 -4.59 2.05 -11.47
N LEU A 148 -4.09 0.88 -11.83
CA LEU A 148 -3.02 0.74 -12.82
C LEU A 148 -3.02 -0.62 -13.50
N THR A 149 -2.36 -0.70 -14.65
CA THR A 149 -1.92 -1.96 -15.26
C THR A 149 -0.41 -2.04 -15.15
N GLU A 150 0.11 -3.18 -14.74
CA GLU A 150 1.54 -3.42 -14.57
C GLU A 150 2.05 -4.42 -15.61
N ASN A 151 3.12 -4.08 -16.33
CA ASN A 151 3.85 -5.05 -17.15
C ASN A 151 5.14 -5.46 -16.44
N VAL A 152 5.37 -6.76 -16.30
CA VAL A 152 6.56 -7.28 -15.61
C VAL A 152 7.46 -8.01 -16.58
N TYR A 153 8.75 -7.70 -16.48
CA TYR A 153 9.83 -8.23 -17.31
C TYR A 153 10.81 -9.01 -16.43
N ALA A 154 11.49 -9.97 -17.05
CA ALA A 154 12.50 -10.78 -16.38
C ALA A 154 13.67 -9.93 -15.83
N ASP A 155 13.97 -8.81 -16.50
CA ASP A 155 15.04 -7.89 -16.14
C ASP A 155 14.80 -6.48 -16.73
N SER A 156 15.71 -5.55 -16.41
CA SER A 156 15.67 -4.15 -16.85
C SER A 156 15.91 -3.93 -18.35
N SER A 157 16.31 -4.95 -19.11
CA SER A 157 16.38 -4.85 -20.58
C SER A 157 15.00 -4.77 -21.22
N MET A 158 13.96 -5.20 -20.48
CA MET A 158 12.56 -5.24 -20.91
C MET A 158 12.33 -6.06 -22.19
N ARG A 159 13.27 -6.95 -22.56
CA ARG A 159 13.15 -7.80 -23.76
C ARG A 159 12.21 -8.98 -23.58
N ASN A 160 12.12 -9.51 -22.36
CA ASN A 160 11.28 -10.67 -22.04
C ASN A 160 10.20 -10.28 -21.02
N LYS A 161 8.97 -10.09 -21.50
CA LYS A 161 7.80 -9.83 -20.67
C LYS A 161 7.30 -11.16 -20.08
N ILE A 162 7.29 -11.26 -18.76
CA ILE A 162 6.91 -12.47 -18.01
C ILE A 162 5.51 -12.40 -17.40
N GLY A 163 4.89 -11.22 -17.40
CA GLY A 163 3.52 -11.09 -16.91
C GLY A 163 2.90 -9.70 -17.08
N THR A 164 1.60 -9.67 -16.82
CA THR A 164 0.81 -8.46 -16.65
C THR A 164 -0.21 -8.72 -15.55
N TYR A 165 -0.38 -7.75 -14.66
CA TYR A 165 -1.48 -7.74 -13.70
C TYR A 165 -2.16 -6.37 -13.68
N ASN A 166 -3.38 -6.33 -13.17
CA ASN A 166 -4.11 -5.09 -12.98
C ASN A 166 -4.32 -4.84 -11.50
N GLN A 167 -4.31 -3.59 -11.11
CA GLN A 167 -4.68 -3.16 -9.78
C GLN A 167 -5.88 -2.22 -9.82
N ASP A 168 -6.78 -2.46 -8.89
CA ASP A 168 -7.93 -1.62 -8.60
C ASP A 168 -7.84 -1.18 -7.13
N TRP A 169 -8.60 -0.14 -6.76
CA TRP A 169 -8.79 0.22 -5.36
C TRP A 169 -10.27 0.30 -5.01
N SER A 170 -10.58 0.00 -3.75
CA SER A 170 -11.93 0.09 -3.21
C SER A 170 -11.92 0.66 -1.78
N LEU A 171 -13.04 1.26 -1.38
CA LEU A 171 -13.24 1.79 -0.05
C LEU A 171 -14.55 1.24 0.51
N SER A 172 -14.49 0.50 1.61
CA SER A 172 -15.67 -0.07 2.27
C SER A 172 -15.74 0.32 3.74
N ARG A 173 -16.95 0.30 4.32
CA ARG A 173 -17.14 0.69 5.72
C ARG A 173 -16.56 -0.38 6.65
N ASP A 174 -15.88 0.06 7.71
CA ASP A 174 -15.51 -0.80 8.85
C ASP A 174 -16.36 -0.44 10.07
N THR A 175 -16.33 0.84 10.49
CA THR A 175 -17.18 1.38 11.56
C THR A 175 -17.78 2.73 11.16
N ASN A 176 -18.34 3.47 12.11
CA ASN A 176 -18.77 4.85 11.87
C ASN A 176 -17.59 5.78 11.55
N ASN A 177 -16.38 5.47 12.03
CA ASN A 177 -15.21 6.36 11.96
C ASN A 177 -14.01 5.75 11.24
N THR A 178 -14.12 4.51 10.76
CA THR A 178 -13.06 3.78 10.03
C THR A 178 -13.60 3.13 8.76
N ALA A 179 -12.72 2.99 7.76
CA ALA A 179 -13.00 2.30 6.51
C ALA A 179 -11.86 1.33 6.17
N TRP A 180 -12.17 0.30 5.39
CA TRP A 180 -11.17 -0.54 4.74
C TRP A 180 -10.90 0.04 3.35
N PHE A 181 -9.66 0.50 3.16
CA PHE A 181 -9.12 0.88 1.86
C PHE A 181 -8.33 -0.29 1.30
N CYS A 182 -8.77 -0.87 0.19
CA CYS A 182 -8.18 -2.07 -0.39
C CYS A 182 -7.52 -1.75 -1.73
N ILE A 183 -6.37 -2.36 -1.97
CA ILE A 183 -5.71 -2.47 -3.27
C ILE A 183 -5.88 -3.92 -3.72
N GLU A 184 -6.58 -4.10 -4.82
CA GLU A 184 -6.96 -5.41 -5.36
C GLU A 184 -6.08 -5.70 -6.57
N THR A 185 -5.31 -6.77 -6.53
CA THR A 185 -4.50 -7.22 -7.67
C THR A 185 -5.18 -8.40 -8.33
N SER A 186 -5.54 -8.23 -9.61
CA SER A 186 -6.17 -9.25 -10.42
C SER A 186 -5.22 -9.81 -11.47
N SER A 187 -5.29 -11.14 -11.65
CA SER A 187 -4.54 -11.94 -12.63
C SER A 187 -3.03 -11.96 -12.41
N ASN A 188 -2.44 -13.15 -12.46
CA ASN A 188 -1.00 -13.36 -12.51
C ASN A 188 -0.24 -12.64 -11.38
N LEU A 189 -0.45 -13.10 -10.14
CA LEU A 189 0.33 -12.69 -8.95
C LEU A 189 1.85 -12.96 -9.08
N LEU A 190 2.32 -13.41 -10.25
CA LEU A 190 3.68 -13.87 -10.53
C LEU A 190 4.14 -14.98 -9.58
N LEU A 191 3.17 -15.65 -8.96
CA LEU A 191 3.34 -16.88 -8.22
C LEU A 191 3.40 -18.00 -9.25
N SER A 192 4.53 -18.70 -9.32
CA SER A 192 4.75 -19.79 -10.29
C SER A 192 3.70 -20.90 -10.21
N PHE A 193 3.01 -21.02 -9.07
CA PHE A 193 1.99 -22.03 -8.81
C PHE A 193 0.54 -21.53 -9.01
N ASP A 194 0.30 -20.22 -9.19
CA ASP A 194 -1.05 -19.68 -9.31
C ASP A 194 -1.12 -18.41 -10.18
N PRO A 195 -1.06 -18.57 -11.52
CA PRO A 195 -1.18 -17.44 -12.45
C PRO A 195 -2.59 -16.86 -12.55
N ALA A 196 -3.60 -17.48 -11.93
CA ALA A 196 -4.99 -17.00 -11.94
C ALA A 196 -5.46 -16.48 -10.56
N GLY A 197 -4.59 -16.55 -9.55
CA GLY A 197 -4.86 -16.04 -8.22
C GLY A 197 -5.08 -14.54 -8.21
N THR A 198 -5.78 -14.08 -7.18
CA THR A 198 -5.99 -12.67 -6.87
C THR A 198 -5.56 -12.37 -5.44
N SER A 199 -5.15 -11.14 -5.20
CA SER A 199 -4.85 -10.66 -3.85
C SER A 199 -5.61 -9.37 -3.57
N SER A 200 -5.94 -9.17 -2.31
CA SER A 200 -6.50 -7.92 -1.81
C SER A 200 -5.73 -7.52 -0.56
N GLU A 201 -4.98 -6.42 -0.65
CA GLU A 201 -4.31 -5.80 0.49
C GLU A 201 -5.20 -4.68 1.01
N CYS A 202 -5.73 -4.83 2.22
CA CYS A 202 -6.65 -3.87 2.81
C CYS A 202 -6.05 -3.21 4.05
N TYR A 203 -6.21 -1.90 4.13
CA TYR A 203 -5.72 -1.06 5.19
C TYR A 203 -6.91 -0.41 5.89
N LYS A 204 -7.03 -0.62 7.20
CA LYS A 204 -8.03 0.09 8.02
C LYS A 204 -7.55 1.52 8.17
N ILE A 205 -8.34 2.48 7.71
CA ILE A 205 -8.00 3.90 7.77
C ILE A 205 -8.98 4.70 8.61
N ASN A 206 -8.46 5.70 9.32
CA ASN A 206 -9.27 6.71 10.01
C ASN A 206 -9.61 7.89 9.07
N ALA A 207 -10.39 8.86 9.56
CA ALA A 207 -10.76 10.07 8.82
C ALA A 207 -9.58 10.97 8.39
N LYS A 208 -8.36 10.72 8.90
CA LYS A 208 -7.12 11.42 8.52
C LYS A 208 -6.28 10.62 7.51
N GLY A 209 -6.69 9.40 7.15
CA GLY A 209 -5.94 8.50 6.28
C GLY A 209 -4.80 7.77 6.97
N ASP A 210 -4.72 7.79 8.31
CA ASP A 210 -3.75 6.97 9.03
C ASP A 210 -4.15 5.50 8.97
N ILE A 211 -3.16 4.63 8.77
CA ILE A 211 -3.33 3.18 8.77
C ILE A 211 -3.35 2.70 10.22
N LEU A 212 -4.43 2.01 10.60
CA LEU A 212 -4.64 1.48 11.96
C LEU A 212 -4.40 -0.03 12.06
N ALA A 213 -4.63 -0.74 10.95
CA ALA A 213 -4.49 -2.19 10.84
C ALA A 213 -4.40 -2.55 9.37
N SER A 214 -3.93 -3.76 9.06
CA SER A 214 -4.00 -4.27 7.70
C SER A 214 -4.40 -5.74 7.66
N LYS A 215 -4.86 -6.18 6.49
CA LYS A 215 -5.13 -7.58 6.19
C LYS A 215 -4.85 -7.85 4.74
N VAL A 216 -4.40 -9.06 4.45
CA VAL A 216 -4.17 -9.54 3.08
C VAL A 216 -5.03 -10.76 2.85
N THR A 217 -5.81 -10.72 1.79
CA THR A 217 -6.60 -11.87 1.34
C THR A 217 -6.02 -12.40 0.04
N LEU A 218 -5.66 -13.67 0.03
CA LEU A 218 -5.24 -14.40 -1.17
C LEU A 218 -6.37 -15.32 -1.59
N SER A 219 -6.74 -15.30 -2.86
CA SER A 219 -7.76 -16.17 -3.43
C SER A 219 -7.18 -16.94 -4.60
N GLN A 220 -7.26 -18.26 -4.52
CA GLN A 220 -6.77 -19.18 -5.54
C GLN A 220 -7.93 -19.94 -6.17
N PRO A 221 -8.12 -19.88 -7.49
CA PRO A 221 -9.09 -20.74 -8.15
C PRO A 221 -8.67 -22.21 -7.98
N SER A 222 -9.63 -23.08 -7.69
CA SER A 222 -9.41 -24.52 -7.60
C SER A 222 -10.05 -25.25 -8.78
N SER A 223 -9.57 -26.47 -9.04
CA SER A 223 -9.94 -27.27 -10.22
C SER A 223 -11.42 -27.64 -10.31
N ASN A 224 -12.20 -27.49 -9.24
CA ASN A 224 -13.64 -27.76 -9.22
C ASN A 224 -14.51 -26.49 -9.41
N GLY A 225 -13.90 -25.34 -9.74
CA GLY A 225 -14.61 -24.07 -9.93
C GLY A 225 -14.87 -23.28 -8.66
N SER A 226 -14.48 -23.78 -7.48
CA SER A 226 -14.49 -23.01 -6.22
C SER A 226 -13.16 -22.27 -6.00
N SER A 227 -13.16 -21.22 -5.18
CA SER A 227 -11.92 -20.51 -4.81
C SER A 227 -11.52 -20.84 -3.38
N LYS A 228 -10.23 -21.14 -3.16
CA LYS A 228 -9.64 -21.22 -1.82
C LYS A 228 -9.17 -19.84 -1.39
N THR A 229 -9.70 -19.34 -0.30
CA THR A 229 -9.37 -18.02 0.23
C THR A 229 -8.65 -18.14 1.57
N VAL A 230 -7.55 -17.41 1.72
CA VAL A 230 -6.83 -17.25 2.99
C VAL A 230 -6.72 -15.77 3.31
N THR A 231 -7.20 -15.35 4.47
CA THR A 231 -7.07 -13.97 4.96
C THR A 231 -6.13 -13.92 6.14
N LEU A 232 -5.01 -13.23 5.97
CA LEU A 232 -4.07 -12.90 7.03
C LEU A 232 -4.44 -11.54 7.62
N ASN A 233 -4.51 -11.43 8.95
CA ASN A 233 -4.86 -10.18 9.65
C ASN A 233 -3.68 -9.73 10.51
N SER A 234 -3.50 -8.41 10.63
CA SER A 234 -2.49 -7.82 11.53
C SER A 234 -2.71 -8.27 12.98
N GLN A 235 -1.63 -8.70 13.65
CA GLN A 235 -1.59 -8.96 15.09
C GLN A 235 -1.45 -7.69 15.92
#